data_AF-A0A7S2F4F1-F1
#
_entry.id   AF-A0A7S2F4F1-F1
#
_cell.length_a   1.000
_cell.length_b   1.000
_cell.length_c   1.000
_cell.angle_alpha   90.00
_cell.angle_beta   90.00
_cell.angle_gamma   90.00
#
_symmetry.space_group_name_H-M   'P 1'
#
loop_
_entity.id
_entity.type
_entity.pdbx_description
1 polymer ?
#
loop_
_entity_poly.entity_id
_entity_poly.type
_entity_poly.pdbx_seq_one_letter_code
_entity_poly.pdbx_strand_id
1 'polypeptide(L)'
;DAIGSPSQELGWSGFLPCNYRERWEETFEALSGHGEGGLLVPPILSELVLNRYLSSDVWPFVEEVAQAWPDMEQIVPAHFAAPVRAGPQEWRDAFRRAFGEPPASPGPFGIQLPDFLLGGPQKGPQPKEEDLRFIRDISQDLTSLGVVDSPERLTYLAGMEAEGK
;
A
#
# COMPACT_ATOMS: atom_id res chain seq x y z
N ASP A 1 8.39 -24.53 4.58
CA ASP A 1 9.85 -24.62 4.72
C ASP A 1 10.52 -24.66 3.36
N ALA A 2 11.59 -23.89 3.18
CA ALA A 2 12.34 -23.79 1.91
C ALA A 2 12.87 -25.14 1.39
N ILE A 3 12.91 -26.16 2.25
CA ILE A 3 13.41 -27.51 1.98
C ILE A 3 12.54 -28.27 0.96
N GLY A 4 11.25 -27.94 0.82
CA GLY A 4 10.33 -28.56 -0.15
C GLY A 4 10.17 -27.79 -1.47
N SER A 5 10.96 -26.74 -1.72
CA SER A 5 10.80 -25.89 -2.89
C SER A 5 11.41 -26.53 -4.15
N PRO A 6 10.75 -26.45 -5.33
CA PRO A 6 11.30 -26.92 -6.61
C PRO A 6 12.46 -26.05 -7.13
N SER A 7 12.99 -25.13 -6.31
CA SER A 7 14.09 -24.22 -6.64
C SER A 7 15.35 -24.93 -7.10
N GLN A 8 15.60 -26.16 -6.64
CA GLN A 8 16.72 -26.99 -7.10
C GLN A 8 16.54 -27.45 -8.55
N GLU A 9 15.33 -27.80 -8.96
CA GLU A 9 15.02 -28.25 -10.33
C GLU A 9 15.03 -27.10 -11.33
N LEU A 10 14.65 -25.89 -10.89
CA LEU A 10 14.60 -24.69 -11.72
C LEU A 10 15.96 -23.99 -11.91
N GLY A 11 17.07 -24.59 -11.44
CA GLY A 11 18.43 -24.06 -11.58
C GLY A 11 18.77 -22.92 -10.62
N TRP A 12 17.86 -22.59 -9.71
CA TRP A 12 18.03 -21.54 -8.71
C TRP A 12 18.38 -22.10 -7.33
N SER A 13 18.99 -23.29 -7.24
CA SER A 13 19.43 -24.06 -6.05
C SER A 13 19.63 -23.30 -4.72
N GLY A 14 18.56 -22.72 -4.17
CA GLY A 14 18.66 -21.73 -3.08
C GLY A 14 19.45 -20.44 -3.42
N PHE A 15 19.77 -20.19 -4.69
CA PHE A 15 20.58 -19.09 -5.21
C PHE A 15 19.76 -17.88 -5.67
N LEU A 16 18.58 -17.66 -5.09
CA LEU A 16 18.13 -16.27 -5.00
C LEU A 16 19.03 -15.63 -3.94
N PRO A 17 19.86 -14.62 -4.25
CA PRO A 17 20.71 -13.95 -3.27
C PRO A 17 19.90 -13.07 -2.30
N CYS A 18 18.66 -13.47 -2.03
CA CYS A 18 17.72 -12.80 -1.16
C CYS A 18 17.74 -13.54 0.17
N ASN A 19 18.52 -13.04 1.11
CA ASN A 19 18.38 -13.44 2.51
C ASN A 19 17.36 -12.52 3.18
N TYR A 20 16.65 -13.04 4.18
CA TYR A 20 15.90 -12.19 5.10
C TYR A 20 16.87 -11.22 5.77
N ARG A 21 16.46 -9.95 5.89
CA ARG A 21 17.20 -8.97 6.70
C ARG A 21 17.13 -9.39 8.17
N GLU A 22 18.08 -8.89 8.95
CA GLU A 22 17.95 -8.94 10.42
C GLU A 22 16.58 -8.35 10.81
N ARG A 23 15.90 -8.98 11.77
CA ARG A 23 14.59 -8.55 12.29
C ARG A 23 13.41 -8.66 11.30
N TRP A 24 13.51 -9.50 10.26
CA TRP A 24 12.41 -9.76 9.32
C TRP A 24 11.10 -10.20 10.01
N GLU A 25 11.18 -10.88 11.16
CA GLU A 25 10.03 -11.30 11.96
C GLU A 25 9.22 -10.09 12.43
N GLU A 26 9.88 -9.00 12.83
CA GLU A 26 9.21 -7.77 13.25
C GLU A 26 8.58 -7.03 12.07
N THR A 27 9.22 -7.07 10.89
CA THR A 27 8.61 -6.57 9.66
C THR A 27 7.35 -7.37 9.32
N PHE A 28 7.43 -8.70 9.40
CA PHE A 28 6.27 -9.56 9.19
C PHE A 28 5.16 -9.28 10.21
N GLU A 29 5.50 -9.12 11.48
CA GLU A 29 4.56 -8.80 12.55
C GLU A 29 3.82 -7.48 12.24
N ALA A 30 4.55 -6.43 11.88
CA ALA A 30 3.97 -5.14 11.51
C ALA A 30 3.04 -5.23 10.28
N LEU A 31 3.44 -5.98 9.24
CA LEU A 31 2.65 -6.18 8.02
C LEU A 31 1.42 -7.08 8.26
N SER A 32 1.48 -7.98 9.23
CA SER A 32 0.36 -8.85 9.62
C SER A 32 -0.65 -8.15 10.55
N GLY A 33 -0.37 -6.90 10.95
CA GLY A 33 -1.14 -6.21 11.98
C GLY A 33 -1.01 -6.87 13.35
N HIS A 34 0.19 -7.34 13.72
CA HIS A 34 0.45 -8.08 14.95
C HIS A 34 -0.45 -9.32 15.14
N GLY A 35 -0.80 -9.97 14.02
CA GLY A 35 -1.70 -11.13 14.00
C GLY A 35 -3.20 -10.79 14.06
N GLU A 36 -3.57 -9.52 14.26
CA GLU A 36 -4.97 -9.06 14.17
C GLU A 36 -5.46 -9.03 12.71
N GLY A 37 -4.54 -9.00 11.75
CA GLY A 37 -4.83 -8.90 10.33
C GLY A 37 -5.22 -7.48 9.92
N GLY A 38 -5.87 -7.40 8.76
CA GLY A 38 -6.35 -6.13 8.19
C GLY A 38 -5.85 -5.90 6.78
N LEU A 39 -6.50 -4.98 6.09
CA LEU A 39 -6.18 -4.66 4.71
C LEU A 39 -5.01 -3.67 4.63
N LEU A 40 -4.09 -3.95 3.71
CA LEU A 40 -2.86 -3.22 3.49
C LEU A 40 -2.62 -3.12 1.99
N VAL A 41 -2.22 -1.95 1.51
CA VAL A 41 -1.56 -1.84 0.19
C VAL A 41 -0.10 -2.27 0.38
N PRO A 42 0.37 -3.35 -0.28
CA PRO A 42 1.71 -3.87 -0.09
C PRO A 42 2.79 -2.78 -0.27
N PRO A 43 3.81 -2.71 0.61
CA PRO A 43 4.84 -1.65 0.58
C PRO A 43 5.53 -1.48 -0.79
N ILE A 44 5.81 -2.59 -1.47
CA ILE A 44 6.44 -2.55 -2.78
C ILE A 44 5.51 -1.93 -3.83
N LEU A 45 4.20 -2.19 -3.75
CA LEU A 45 3.24 -1.58 -4.65
C LEU A 45 3.07 -0.09 -4.33
N SER A 46 2.98 0.29 -3.06
CA SER A 46 2.78 1.68 -2.68
C SER A 46 4.02 2.56 -2.91
N GLU A 47 5.23 2.06 -2.68
CA GLU A 47 6.44 2.89 -2.80
C GLU A 47 7.10 2.80 -4.19
N LEU A 48 6.88 1.72 -4.97
CA LEU A 48 7.60 1.49 -6.23
C LEU A 48 6.72 1.50 -7.49
N VAL A 49 5.42 1.27 -7.39
CA VAL A 49 4.58 1.05 -8.58
C VAL A 49 3.44 2.06 -8.64
N LEU A 50 2.54 2.01 -7.68
CA LEU A 50 1.26 2.72 -7.71
C LEU A 50 1.39 4.22 -7.44
N ASN A 51 2.43 4.66 -6.73
CA ASN A 51 2.68 6.08 -6.45
C ASN A 51 3.02 6.95 -7.67
N ARG A 52 3.12 6.38 -8.87
CA ARG A 52 3.40 7.10 -10.13
C ARG A 52 2.14 7.46 -10.93
N TYR A 53 1.00 6.92 -10.52
CA TYR A 53 -0.26 7.02 -11.25
C TYR A 53 -1.44 7.19 -10.29
N LEU A 54 -1.21 7.90 -9.18
CA LEU A 54 -2.21 8.03 -8.11
C LEU A 54 -3.45 8.74 -8.62
N SER A 55 -3.24 9.88 -9.26
CA SER A 55 -4.30 10.75 -9.75
C SER A 55 -5.02 10.19 -10.98
N SER A 56 -4.28 9.55 -11.90
CA SER A 56 -4.83 9.04 -13.16
C SER A 56 -5.55 7.72 -13.02
N ASP A 57 -5.04 6.81 -12.17
CA ASP A 57 -5.46 5.40 -12.20
C ASP A 57 -5.83 4.86 -10.82
N VAL A 58 -4.99 5.05 -9.80
CA VAL A 58 -5.17 4.39 -8.50
C VAL A 58 -6.41 4.91 -7.78
N TRP A 59 -6.55 6.23 -7.61
CA TRP A 59 -7.72 6.78 -6.90
C TRP A 59 -9.05 6.56 -7.64
N PRO A 60 -9.13 6.75 -8.97
CA PRO A 60 -10.31 6.35 -9.72
C PRO A 60 -10.69 4.88 -9.52
N PHE A 61 -9.71 3.97 -9.57
CA PHE A 61 -9.94 2.54 -9.33
C PHE A 61 -10.45 2.24 -7.91
N VAL A 62 -9.84 2.88 -6.90
CA VAL A 62 -10.24 2.72 -5.50
C VAL A 62 -11.70 3.11 -5.31
N GLU A 63 -12.10 4.25 -5.87
CA GLU A 63 -13.48 4.73 -5.80
C GLU A 63 -14.46 3.90 -6.63
N GLU A 64 -14.07 3.48 -7.83
CA GLU A 64 -14.87 2.60 -8.68
C GLU A 64 -15.23 1.31 -7.95
N VAL A 65 -14.25 0.63 -7.34
CA VAL A 65 -14.48 -0.59 -6.56
C VAL A 65 -15.42 -0.33 -5.38
N ALA A 66 -15.16 0.72 -4.61
CA ALA A 66 -15.97 1.02 -3.43
C ALA A 66 -17.42 1.41 -3.77
N GLN A 67 -17.67 1.99 -4.96
CA GLN A 67 -19.01 2.37 -5.43
C GLN A 67 -19.74 1.22 -6.12
N ALA A 68 -19.03 0.39 -6.89
CA ALA A 68 -19.62 -0.74 -7.59
C ALA A 68 -20.06 -1.86 -6.63
N TRP A 69 -19.40 -1.99 -5.48
CA TRP A 69 -19.74 -2.98 -4.44
C TRP A 69 -19.98 -2.33 -3.07
N PRO A 70 -21.10 -1.61 -2.89
CA PRO A 70 -21.38 -0.86 -1.67
C PRO A 70 -21.58 -1.74 -0.43
N ASP A 71 -21.98 -3.01 -0.64
CA ASP A 71 -22.23 -3.99 0.43
C ASP A 71 -21.15 -5.09 0.47
N MET A 72 -19.94 -4.84 -0.04
CA MET A 72 -18.87 -5.83 0.09
C MET A 72 -18.47 -6.02 1.56
N GLU A 73 -18.23 -7.27 1.94
CA GLU A 73 -17.77 -7.62 3.30
C GLU A 73 -16.41 -8.34 3.27
N GLN A 74 -15.93 -8.71 2.07
CA GLN A 74 -14.75 -9.54 1.91
C GLN A 74 -14.07 -9.33 0.57
N ILE A 75 -12.74 -9.29 0.60
CA ILE A 75 -11.88 -9.31 -0.58
C ILE A 75 -11.30 -10.72 -0.73
N VAL A 76 -11.45 -11.30 -1.93
CA VAL A 76 -10.90 -12.61 -2.27
C VAL A 76 -9.69 -12.41 -3.17
N PRO A 77 -8.46 -12.74 -2.71
CA PRO A 77 -7.28 -12.65 -3.54
C PRO A 77 -7.35 -13.58 -4.76
N ALA A 78 -6.62 -13.23 -5.83
CA ALA A 78 -6.59 -14.02 -7.07
C ALA A 78 -6.08 -15.46 -6.91
N HIS A 79 -5.34 -15.75 -5.83
CA HIS A 79 -4.91 -17.10 -5.48
C HIS A 79 -5.95 -17.88 -4.66
N PHE A 80 -7.16 -17.34 -4.47
CA PHE A 80 -8.32 -17.94 -3.81
C PHE A 80 -8.03 -18.53 -2.41
N ALA A 81 -7.08 -17.95 -1.69
CA ALA A 81 -6.73 -18.34 -0.32
C ALA A 81 -6.66 -17.08 0.57
N ALA A 82 -6.77 -17.27 1.89
CA ALA A 82 -6.72 -16.19 2.89
C ALA A 82 -7.61 -14.98 2.55
N PRO A 83 -8.94 -15.15 2.43
CA PRO A 83 -9.84 -14.03 2.21
C PRO A 83 -9.73 -13.00 3.35
N VAL A 84 -9.81 -11.73 3.01
CA VAL A 84 -9.68 -10.62 3.96
C VAL A 84 -11.05 -10.01 4.17
N ARG A 85 -11.52 -9.95 5.43
CA ARG A 85 -12.74 -9.20 5.78
C ARG A 85 -12.46 -7.70 5.66
N ALA A 86 -13.14 -7.05 4.73
CA ALA A 86 -13.00 -5.63 4.46
C ALA A 86 -14.21 -5.16 3.65
N GLY A 87 -14.81 -4.05 4.06
CA GLY A 87 -15.82 -3.34 3.32
C GLY A 87 -15.26 -2.15 2.53
N PRO A 88 -16.13 -1.36 1.88
CA PRO A 88 -15.72 -0.20 1.08
C PRO A 88 -14.91 0.83 1.85
N GLN A 89 -15.16 1.01 3.14
CA GLN A 89 -14.40 1.97 3.95
C GLN A 89 -13.03 1.43 4.31
N GLU A 90 -12.91 0.16 4.73
CA GLU A 90 -11.61 -0.46 5.01
C GLU A 90 -10.74 -0.51 3.74
N TRP A 91 -11.35 -0.70 2.57
CA TRP A 91 -10.71 -0.58 1.27
C TRP A 91 -10.12 0.81 1.04
N ARG A 92 -10.94 1.87 1.13
CA ARG A 92 -10.46 3.26 0.98
C ARG A 92 -9.37 3.59 1.98
N ASP A 93 -9.55 3.20 3.23
CA ASP A 93 -8.62 3.50 4.31
C ASP A 93 -7.27 2.83 4.11
N ALA A 94 -7.22 1.61 3.53
CA ALA A 94 -5.95 0.99 3.18
C ALA A 94 -5.13 1.82 2.19
N PHE A 95 -5.79 2.42 1.20
CA PHE A 95 -5.13 3.32 0.23
C PHE A 95 -4.80 4.67 0.85
N ARG A 96 -5.67 5.26 1.68
CA ARG A 96 -5.37 6.50 2.42
C ARG A 96 -4.16 6.35 3.32
N ARG A 97 -4.04 5.23 4.05
CA ARG A 97 -2.85 4.95 4.86
C ARG A 97 -1.57 4.85 4.01
N ALA A 98 -1.67 4.35 2.79
CA ALA A 98 -0.51 4.20 1.90
C ALA A 98 -0.11 5.51 1.19
N PHE A 99 -1.09 6.35 0.81
CA PHE A 99 -0.89 7.45 -0.14
C PHE A 99 -1.31 8.84 0.37
N GLY A 100 -1.98 8.93 1.52
CA GLY A 100 -2.63 10.15 1.99
C GLY A 100 -4.04 10.32 1.39
N GLU A 101 -4.63 11.51 1.55
CA GLU A 101 -5.93 11.81 0.95
C GLU A 101 -5.82 12.06 -0.57
N PRO A 102 -6.84 11.68 -1.37
CA PRO A 102 -6.87 11.95 -2.79
C PRO A 102 -6.98 13.46 -3.09
N PRO A 103 -6.38 13.94 -4.21
CA PRO A 103 -6.33 15.36 -4.61
C PRO A 103 -7.68 16.10 -4.73
N ALA A 104 -8.80 15.39 -4.77
CA ALA A 104 -10.13 15.99 -4.91
C ALA A 104 -11.21 14.99 -4.47
N SER A 105 -11.27 14.63 -3.19
CA SER A 105 -12.48 14.01 -2.64
C SER A 105 -13.41 15.09 -2.10
N PRO A 106 -14.35 15.66 -2.90
CA PRO A 106 -15.51 16.27 -2.31
C PRO A 106 -16.20 15.16 -1.51
N GLY A 107 -16.39 15.38 -0.21
CA GLY A 107 -17.24 14.50 0.58
C GLY A 107 -18.65 14.43 -0.03
N PRO A 108 -19.52 13.58 0.54
CA PRO A 108 -20.93 13.61 0.16
C PRO A 108 -21.42 15.07 0.16
N PHE A 109 -22.08 15.47 -0.94
CA PHE A 109 -22.58 16.84 -1.18
C PHE A 109 -21.58 17.92 -1.64
N GLY A 110 -20.37 17.58 -2.09
CA GLY A 110 -19.45 18.60 -2.62
C GLY A 110 -18.71 19.38 -1.54
N ILE A 111 -18.77 18.91 -0.28
CA ILE A 111 -18.19 19.58 0.89
C ILE A 111 -17.00 18.76 1.37
N GLN A 112 -15.85 19.41 1.54
CA GLN A 112 -14.71 18.79 2.21
C GLN A 112 -15.05 18.65 3.71
N LEU A 113 -15.28 17.42 4.17
CA LEU A 113 -15.50 17.16 5.59
C LEU A 113 -14.15 16.87 6.26
N PRO A 114 -13.85 17.48 7.42
CA PRO A 114 -12.62 17.18 8.15
C PRO A 114 -12.58 15.73 8.63
N ASP A 115 -11.39 15.12 8.65
CA ASP A 115 -11.15 13.70 8.91
C ASP A 115 -11.83 13.16 10.17
N PHE A 116 -11.93 13.97 11.23
CA PHE A 116 -12.59 13.55 12.48
C PHE A 116 -14.09 13.30 12.33
N LEU A 117 -14.76 13.91 11.34
CA LEU A 117 -16.17 13.65 11.01
C LEU A 117 -16.35 12.45 10.10
N LEU A 118 -15.32 12.09 9.33
CA LEU A 118 -15.29 10.90 8.47
C LEU A 118 -14.67 9.67 9.15
N GLY A 119 -14.22 9.82 10.41
CA GLY A 119 -13.68 8.74 11.22
C GLY A 119 -12.19 8.46 11.02
N GLY A 120 -11.47 9.28 10.23
CA GLY A 120 -10.07 9.06 9.84
C GLY A 120 -9.84 7.69 9.18
N PRO A 121 -8.66 7.44 8.61
CA PRO A 121 -8.31 6.08 8.22
C PRO A 121 -8.28 5.20 9.47
N GLN A 122 -9.07 4.13 9.48
CA GLN A 122 -9.07 3.17 10.58
C GLN A 122 -7.66 2.61 10.82
N LYS A 123 -7.35 2.24 12.07
CA LYS A 123 -6.08 1.59 12.41
C LYS A 123 -6.00 0.25 11.66
N GLY A 124 -4.85 -0.02 11.04
CA GLY A 124 -4.60 -1.27 10.32
C GLY A 124 -3.11 -1.59 10.28
N PRO A 125 -2.70 -2.67 9.58
CA PRO A 125 -1.30 -3.01 9.42
C PRO A 125 -0.52 -1.83 8.84
N GLN A 126 0.63 -1.55 9.42
CA GLN A 126 1.50 -0.46 8.99
C GLN A 126 2.92 -0.99 8.79
N PRO A 127 3.50 -0.83 7.59
CA PRO A 127 4.90 -1.16 7.37
C PRO A 127 5.78 -0.28 8.26
N LYS A 128 6.93 -0.78 8.67
CA LYS A 128 7.89 0.04 9.38
C LYS A 128 8.51 1.07 8.43
N GLU A 129 8.80 2.25 8.96
CA GLU A 129 9.44 3.30 8.16
C GLU A 129 10.82 2.89 7.61
N GLU A 130 11.56 2.03 8.32
CA GLU A 130 12.83 1.49 7.81
C GLU A 130 12.67 0.62 6.55
N ASP A 131 11.57 -0.11 6.45
CA ASP A 131 11.24 -0.92 5.28
C ASP A 131 10.80 -0.04 4.10
N LEU A 132 10.00 1.01 4.38
CA LEU A 132 9.57 1.98 3.38
C LEU A 132 10.76 2.76 2.80
N ARG A 133 11.69 3.22 3.66
CA ARG A 133 12.90 3.91 3.21
C ARG A 133 13.72 3.07 2.24
N PHE A 134 13.92 1.79 2.54
CA PHE A 134 14.66 0.88 1.66
C PHE A 134 14.04 0.79 0.26
N ILE A 135 12.72 0.72 0.16
CA ILE A 135 12.03 0.65 -1.14
C ILE A 135 12.08 2.01 -1.86
N ARG A 136 12.00 3.12 -1.12
CA ARG A 136 12.14 4.47 -1.69
C ARG A 136 13.53 4.70 -2.28
N ASP A 137 14.58 4.21 -1.63
CA ASP A 137 15.94 4.30 -2.15
C ASP A 137 16.07 3.56 -3.50
N ILE A 138 15.53 2.33 -3.57
CA ILE A 138 15.44 1.57 -4.84
C ILE A 138 14.64 2.35 -5.89
N SER A 139 13.50 2.93 -5.49
CA SER A 139 12.67 3.74 -6.40
C SER A 139 13.42 4.94 -6.96
N GLN A 140 14.23 5.63 -6.13
CA GLN A 140 15.06 6.75 -6.56
C GLN A 140 16.12 6.30 -7.57
N ASP A 141 16.80 5.20 -7.29
CA ASP A 141 17.81 4.64 -8.19
C ASP A 141 17.20 4.28 -9.56
N LEU A 142 16.07 3.55 -9.57
CA LEU A 142 15.38 3.18 -10.82
C LEU A 142 14.88 4.40 -11.60
N THR A 143 14.42 5.44 -10.90
CA THR A 143 14.00 6.71 -11.54
C THR A 143 15.20 7.41 -12.15
N SER A 144 16.35 7.46 -11.44
CA SER A 144 17.58 8.07 -11.94
C SER A 144 18.14 7.37 -13.19
N LEU A 145 17.91 6.05 -13.29
CA LEU A 145 18.29 5.23 -14.44
C LEU A 145 17.28 5.32 -15.59
N GLY A 146 16.15 6.02 -15.41
CA GLY A 146 15.08 6.14 -16.40
C GLY A 146 14.32 4.84 -16.64
N VAL A 147 14.38 3.88 -15.71
CA VAL A 147 13.69 2.59 -15.81
C VAL A 147 12.21 2.73 -15.49
N VAL A 148 11.87 3.66 -14.59
CA VAL A 148 10.51 3.94 -14.14
C VAL A 148 10.28 5.45 -14.10
N ASP A 149 9.02 5.86 -14.21
CA ASP A 149 8.63 7.27 -14.08
C ASP A 149 8.92 7.83 -12.68
N SER A 150 8.96 9.15 -12.57
CA SER A 150 9.03 9.82 -11.27
C SER A 150 7.73 9.61 -10.48
N PRO A 151 7.79 9.35 -9.17
CA PRO A 151 6.58 9.22 -8.35
C PRO A 151 5.83 10.56 -8.26
N GLU A 152 4.51 10.52 -8.29
CA GLU A 152 3.63 11.67 -8.05
C GLU A 152 3.71 12.13 -6.58
N ARG A 153 4.20 11.28 -5.67
CA ARG A 153 4.16 11.49 -4.22
C ARG A 153 4.88 12.76 -3.71
N LEU A 154 5.85 13.30 -4.46
CA LEU A 154 6.58 14.51 -4.05
C LEU A 154 5.70 15.77 -4.02
N THR A 155 4.57 15.79 -4.74
CA THR A 155 3.67 16.96 -4.73
C THR A 155 2.63 16.93 -3.61
N TYR A 156 2.41 15.78 -2.97
CA TYR A 156 1.32 15.60 -1.97
C TYR A 156 1.77 15.82 -0.52
N LEU A 157 2.96 15.36 -0.14
CA LEU A 157 3.49 15.62 1.21
C LEU A 157 4.06 17.04 1.34
N ALA A 158 4.58 17.62 0.26
CA ALA A 158 5.10 18.99 0.26
C ALA A 158 3.99 20.03 0.49
N GLY A 159 2.74 19.74 0.12
CA GLY A 159 1.58 20.60 0.42
C GLY A 159 1.26 20.65 1.92
N MET A 160 1.43 19.53 2.64
CA MET A 160 1.19 19.47 4.09
C MET A 160 2.31 20.11 4.92
N GLU A 161 3.55 20.12 4.43
CA GLU A 161 4.65 20.85 5.09
C GLU A 161 4.60 22.36 4.82
N ALA A 162 4.00 22.80 3.70
CA ALA A 162 3.86 24.21 3.35
C ALA A 162 2.68 24.91 4.06
N GLU A 163 1.64 24.18 4.45
CA GLU A 163 0.48 24.71 5.19
C GLU A 163 0.64 24.64 6.72
N GLY A 164 1.75 24.08 7.21
CA GLY A 164 2.11 23.97 8.62
C GLY A 164 3.09 25.03 9.14
N LYS A 165 3.16 26.22 8.52
CA LYS A 165 3.95 27.37 8.99
C LYS A 165 3.13 28.64 9.11
#